data_AF-A0A257TLQ2-F1
#
_entry.id   AF-A0A257TLQ2-F1
#
_cell.length_a   1.000
_cell.length_b   1.000
_cell.length_c   1.000
_cell.angle_alpha   90.00
_cell.angle_beta   90.00
_cell.angle_gamma   90.00
#
_symmetry.space_group_name_H-M   'P 1'
#
loop_
_entity.id
_entity.type
_entity.pdbx_description
1 polymer ?
#
loop_
_entity_poly.entity_id
_entity_poly.type
_entity_poly.pdbx_seq_one_letter_code
_entity_poly.pdbx_strand_id
1 'polypeptide(L)'
;MPLALLPLALFLFATPPVSLFDGKTFHGWEGDTKNTFRIESGAIVGGSLDAKVPRNEFLCTTKEYGDFELRLKFKVLGKGANAGVQIRSRRVPNHHQLWINGRQTVDYTEPDEAIEQRGLIGLQIHGGQPSEAWYKDIVIEELDSK
;
A
#
# COMPACT_ATOMS: atom_id res chain seq x y z
N MET A 1 -41.78 -35.33 -19.18
CA MET A 1 -40.34 -35.05 -19.39
C MET A 1 -39.87 -34.22 -18.20
N PRO A 2 -38.94 -34.67 -17.36
CA PRO A 2 -38.48 -33.84 -16.25
C PRO A 2 -37.52 -32.78 -16.79
N LEU A 3 -37.75 -31.53 -16.39
CA LEU A 3 -36.86 -30.41 -16.67
C LEU A 3 -35.64 -30.57 -15.74
N ALA A 4 -34.48 -30.92 -16.30
CA ALA A 4 -33.23 -31.00 -15.55
C ALA A 4 -32.75 -29.58 -15.24
N LEU A 5 -32.69 -29.22 -13.97
CA LEU A 5 -32.05 -28.00 -13.49
C LEU A 5 -30.53 -28.21 -13.61
N LEU A 6 -29.87 -27.56 -14.57
CA LEU A 6 -28.41 -27.56 -14.61
C LEU A 6 -27.85 -26.75 -13.44
N PRO A 7 -26.84 -27.25 -12.71
CA PRO A 7 -26.20 -26.46 -11.67
C PRO A 7 -25.42 -25.31 -12.32
N LEU A 8 -25.70 -24.09 -11.86
CA LEU A 8 -24.91 -22.91 -12.21
C LEU A 8 -23.53 -23.07 -11.55
N ALA A 9 -22.53 -23.45 -12.33
CA ALA A 9 -21.15 -23.44 -11.85
C ALA A 9 -20.72 -21.98 -11.63
N LEU A 10 -20.56 -21.57 -10.37
CA LEU A 10 -19.87 -20.34 -10.03
C LEU A 10 -18.40 -20.52 -10.40
N PHE A 11 -17.96 -19.90 -11.49
CA PHE A 11 -16.54 -19.71 -11.73
C PHE A 11 -16.08 -18.53 -10.87
N LEU A 12 -15.29 -18.82 -9.83
CA LEU A 12 -14.50 -17.82 -9.11
C LEU A 12 -13.42 -17.34 -10.08
N PHE A 13 -13.55 -16.12 -10.60
CA PHE A 13 -12.53 -15.48 -11.41
C PHE A 13 -11.67 -14.62 -10.48
N ALA A 14 -10.45 -15.07 -10.19
CA ALA A 14 -9.46 -14.21 -9.52
C ALA A 14 -9.28 -12.93 -10.33
N THR A 15 -9.38 -11.77 -9.67
CA THR A 15 -9.19 -10.48 -10.32
C THR A 15 -7.74 -10.37 -10.78
N PRO A 16 -7.45 -10.12 -12.07
CA PRO A 16 -6.07 -10.09 -12.55
C PRO A 16 -5.27 -8.97 -11.85
N PRO A 17 -3.96 -9.16 -11.64
CA PRO A 17 -3.12 -8.14 -11.01
C PRO A 17 -3.15 -6.81 -11.76
N VAL A 18 -3.28 -5.70 -11.02
CA VAL A 18 -3.33 -4.32 -11.53
C VAL A 18 -2.17 -3.50 -10.97
N SER A 19 -1.55 -2.67 -11.80
CA SER A 19 -0.57 -1.69 -11.31
C SER A 19 -1.26 -0.56 -10.55
N LEU A 20 -0.81 -0.29 -9.33
CA LEU A 20 -1.24 0.86 -8.54
C LEU A 20 -0.50 2.15 -8.92
N PHE A 21 0.56 2.07 -9.71
CA PHE A 21 1.35 3.23 -10.11
C PHE A 21 1.73 3.16 -11.59
N ASP A 22 1.51 4.26 -12.31
CA ASP A 22 1.77 4.39 -13.75
C ASP A 22 3.22 4.81 -14.06
N GLY A 23 4.03 5.07 -13.03
CA GLY A 23 5.40 5.55 -13.16
C GLY A 23 5.52 7.06 -13.42
N LYS A 24 4.42 7.80 -13.47
CA LYS A 24 4.37 9.16 -14.04
C LYS A 24 3.53 10.15 -13.24
N THR A 25 2.45 9.70 -12.61
CA THR A 25 1.49 10.56 -11.90
C THR A 25 1.11 9.98 -10.55
N PHE A 26 0.65 10.85 -9.65
CA PHE A 26 0.05 10.43 -8.38
C PHE A 26 -1.43 10.07 -8.53
N HIS A 27 -1.89 9.69 -9.73
CA HIS A 27 -3.28 9.29 -9.90
C HIS A 27 -3.60 8.06 -9.03
N GLY A 28 -4.70 8.13 -8.28
CA GLY A 28 -5.06 7.10 -7.31
C GLY A 28 -4.32 7.19 -5.97
N TRP A 29 -3.52 8.25 -5.77
CA TRP A 29 -2.77 8.50 -4.55
C TRP A 29 -3.09 9.88 -3.97
N GLU A 30 -3.08 9.98 -2.64
CA GLU A 30 -3.26 11.22 -1.90
C GLU A 30 -2.16 11.36 -0.84
N GLY A 31 -1.69 12.58 -0.57
CA GLY A 31 -0.60 12.87 0.40
C GLY A 31 0.14 14.15 0.03
N ASP A 32 1.23 14.46 0.74
CA ASP A 32 2.05 15.64 0.45
C ASP A 32 2.97 15.41 -0.77
N THR A 33 2.39 15.57 -1.96
CA THR A 33 3.08 15.48 -3.26
C THR A 33 3.80 16.76 -3.68
N LYS A 34 3.79 17.78 -2.81
CA LYS A 34 4.45 19.07 -3.08
C LYS A 34 5.81 19.15 -2.41
N ASN A 35 5.94 18.63 -1.19
CA ASN A 35 7.18 18.77 -0.42
C ASN A 35 7.81 17.43 -0.04
N THR A 36 7.01 16.37 0.14
CA THR A 36 7.53 15.11 0.69
C THR A 36 7.70 14.01 -0.35
N PHE A 37 6.71 13.82 -1.22
CA PHE A 37 6.72 12.78 -2.24
C PHE A 37 6.91 13.37 -3.63
N ARG A 38 7.82 12.77 -4.39
CA ARG A 38 8.06 13.09 -5.80
C ARG A 38 8.09 11.82 -6.65
N ILE A 39 8.04 11.98 -7.97
CA ILE A 39 8.20 10.88 -8.92
C ILE A 39 9.57 11.02 -9.57
N GLU A 40 10.36 9.95 -9.51
CA GLU A 40 11.70 9.93 -10.06
C GLU A 40 12.02 8.55 -10.64
N SER A 41 12.50 8.50 -11.88
CA SER A 41 12.90 7.24 -12.55
C SER A 41 11.81 6.15 -12.54
N GLY A 42 10.54 6.55 -12.63
CA GLY A 42 9.39 5.65 -12.58
C GLY A 42 9.14 5.05 -11.20
N ALA A 43 9.60 5.69 -10.12
CA ALA A 43 9.35 5.33 -8.73
C ALA A 43 8.68 6.50 -7.99
N ILE A 44 7.89 6.18 -6.96
CA ILE A 44 7.50 7.14 -5.94
C ILE A 44 8.66 7.24 -4.95
N VAL A 45 9.12 8.46 -4.69
CA VAL A 45 10.23 8.75 -3.76
C VAL A 45 9.73 9.66 -2.66
N GLY A 46 9.74 9.18 -1.42
CA GLY A 46 9.48 9.98 -0.23
C GLY A 46 10.77 10.46 0.42
N GLY A 47 10.81 11.71 0.87
CA GLY A 47 11.97 12.31 1.55
C GLY A 47 13.02 12.89 0.60
N SER A 48 14.20 13.18 1.16
CA SER A 48 15.35 13.75 0.45
C SER A 48 16.65 13.43 1.20
N LEU A 49 17.75 13.26 0.46
CA LEU A 49 19.09 13.12 1.05
C LEU A 49 19.73 14.46 1.48
N ASP A 50 19.11 15.59 1.15
CA ASP A 50 19.64 16.93 1.45
C ASP A 50 18.96 17.58 2.67
N ALA A 51 17.77 17.11 3.05
CA ALA A 51 16.96 17.71 4.09
C ALA A 51 16.36 16.67 5.04
N LYS A 52 16.16 17.06 6.30
CA LYS A 52 15.47 16.23 7.28
C LYS A 52 14.00 16.07 6.88
N VAL A 53 13.47 14.88 7.14
CA VAL A 53 12.03 14.62 7.05
C VAL A 53 11.40 15.12 8.36
N PRO A 54 10.53 16.14 8.35
CA PRO A 54 10.13 16.84 9.58
C PRO A 54 9.26 15.99 10.52
N ARG A 55 8.51 15.03 9.96
CA ARG A 55 7.62 14.11 10.68
C ARG A 55 7.34 12.88 9.81
N ASN A 56 6.63 11.90 10.34
CA ASN A 56 6.15 10.78 9.54
C ASN A 56 5.16 11.26 8.49
N GLU A 57 5.38 10.83 7.25
CA GLU A 57 4.57 11.24 6.11
C GLU A 57 4.14 10.03 5.29
N PHE A 58 2.96 10.16 4.69
CA PHE A 58 2.25 9.05 4.06
C PHE A 58 1.63 9.46 2.74
N LEU A 59 1.87 8.63 1.72
CA LEU A 59 1.16 8.67 0.46
C LEU A 59 0.23 7.46 0.41
N CYS A 60 -1.08 7.71 0.48
CA CYS A 60 -2.09 6.66 0.56
C CYS A 60 -2.78 6.46 -0.78
N THR A 61 -3.23 5.24 -1.07
CA THR A 61 -4.23 5.02 -2.12
C THR A 61 -5.50 5.82 -1.81
N THR A 62 -6.25 6.19 -2.84
CA THR A 62 -7.61 6.75 -2.68
C THR A 62 -8.68 5.66 -2.59
N LYS A 63 -8.37 4.45 -3.09
CA LYS A 63 -9.19 3.25 -2.98
C LYS A 63 -8.81 2.44 -1.73
N GLU A 64 -9.81 1.87 -1.08
CA GLU A 64 -9.67 0.86 -0.02
C GLU A 64 -9.63 -0.57 -0.60
N TYR A 65 -8.81 -1.42 0.00
CA TYR A 65 -8.61 -2.82 -0.38
C TYR A 65 -8.87 -3.74 0.82
N GLY A 66 -9.40 -4.94 0.54
CA GLY A 66 -9.70 -5.97 1.55
C GLY A 66 -8.63 -7.06 1.58
N ASP A 67 -8.96 -8.24 1.05
CA ASP A 67 -8.00 -9.31 0.81
C ASP A 67 -7.27 -9.06 -0.51
N PHE A 68 -5.94 -9.16 -0.49
CA PHE A 68 -5.12 -8.92 -1.67
C PHE A 68 -3.73 -9.53 -1.56
N GLU A 69 -3.07 -9.72 -2.70
CA GLU A 69 -1.62 -9.83 -2.80
C GLU A 69 -1.02 -8.51 -3.29
N LEU A 70 -0.08 -7.95 -2.54
CA LEU A 70 0.66 -6.73 -2.91
C LEU A 70 2.12 -7.08 -3.21
N ARG A 71 2.57 -6.74 -4.41
CA ARG A 71 3.96 -6.88 -4.85
C ARG A 71 4.52 -5.52 -5.19
N LEU A 72 5.72 -5.21 -4.70
CA LEU A 72 6.44 -3.98 -5.03
C LEU A 72 7.95 -4.16 -4.89
N LYS A 73 8.71 -3.29 -5.55
CA LYS A 73 10.13 -3.06 -5.29
C LYS A 73 10.28 -1.86 -4.38
N PHE A 74 11.18 -1.97 -3.41
CA PHE A 74 11.51 -0.87 -2.52
C PHE A 74 13.03 -0.67 -2.39
N LYS A 75 13.45 0.55 -2.10
CA LYS A 75 14.85 0.90 -1.78
C LYS A 75 14.84 2.03 -0.75
N VAL A 76 15.65 1.90 0.29
CA VAL A 76 15.76 2.92 1.35
C VAL A 76 17.20 3.42 1.41
N LEU A 77 17.37 4.74 1.46
CA LEU A 77 18.67 5.42 1.49
C LEU A 77 18.75 6.36 2.70
N GLY A 78 19.96 6.57 3.23
CA GLY A 78 20.22 7.43 4.38
C GLY A 78 20.58 6.68 5.66
N LYS A 79 21.33 7.32 6.55
CA LYS A 79 21.79 6.70 7.81
C LYS A 79 20.64 6.63 8.82
N GLY A 80 20.29 5.42 9.25
CA GLY A 80 19.17 5.21 10.17
C GLY A 80 17.80 5.48 9.54
N ALA A 81 17.71 5.42 8.21
CA ALA A 81 16.48 5.61 7.48
C ALA A 81 15.44 4.54 7.86
N ASN A 82 14.20 4.96 8.01
CA ASN A 82 13.06 4.11 8.32
C ASN A 82 11.90 4.46 7.38
N ALA A 83 11.28 3.45 6.81
CA ALA A 83 10.22 3.53 5.82
C ALA A 83 9.34 2.30 5.93
N GLY A 84 8.15 2.34 5.32
CA GLY A 84 7.20 1.25 5.45
C GLY A 84 6.13 1.24 4.36
N VAL A 85 5.40 0.12 4.31
CA VAL A 85 4.12 0.02 3.61
C VAL A 85 3.10 -0.37 4.67
N GLN A 86 2.05 0.43 4.80
CA GLN A 86 0.91 0.12 5.64
C GLN A 86 -0.23 -0.42 4.79
N ILE A 87 -0.98 -1.33 5.37
CA ILE A 87 -2.15 -1.96 4.75
C ILE A 87 -3.36 -1.78 5.66
N ARG A 88 -4.56 -1.81 5.09
CA ARG A 88 -5.85 -1.66 5.81
C ARG A 88 -5.89 -0.44 6.74
N SER A 89 -5.27 0.67 6.29
CA SER A 89 -5.17 1.89 7.09
C SER A 89 -6.38 2.80 6.90
N ARG A 90 -6.64 3.66 7.88
CA ARG A 90 -7.58 4.79 7.77
C ARG A 90 -6.83 6.10 7.84
N ARG A 91 -7.26 7.10 7.06
CA ARG A 91 -6.80 8.48 7.26
C ARG A 91 -7.46 9.03 8.52
N VAL A 92 -6.65 9.31 9.53
CA VAL A 92 -7.09 10.08 10.69
C VAL A 92 -6.72 11.54 10.44
N PRO A 93 -7.67 12.49 10.49
CA PRO A 93 -7.34 13.91 10.44
C PRO A 93 -6.35 14.25 11.57
N ASN A 94 -5.17 14.78 11.21
CA ASN A 94 -4.14 15.28 12.15
C ASN A 94 -3.36 14.22 12.98
N HIS A 95 -3.26 12.94 12.57
CA HIS A 95 -2.48 11.93 13.33
C HIS A 95 -2.00 10.73 12.48
N HIS A 96 -0.77 10.20 12.70
CA HIS A 96 -0.24 9.06 11.92
C HIS A 96 0.83 8.16 12.63
N GLN A 97 0.67 6.82 12.66
CA GLN A 97 1.65 5.79 13.13
C GLN A 97 1.34 4.37 12.57
N LEU A 98 2.37 3.50 12.33
CA LEU A 98 2.47 2.02 12.59
C LEU A 98 3.70 1.32 11.90
N TRP A 99 3.99 0.02 12.20
CA TRP A 99 5.24 -0.76 11.90
C TRP A 99 5.03 -2.18 11.27
N ILE A 100 6.05 -2.77 10.58
CA ILE A 100 6.52 -4.22 10.65
C ILE A 100 7.70 -4.55 9.67
N ASN A 101 8.62 -5.48 10.07
CA ASN A 101 9.92 -5.81 9.45
C ASN A 101 10.00 -7.14 8.62
N GLY A 102 9.75 -7.08 7.31
CA GLY A 102 10.64 -7.65 6.27
C GLY A 102 10.84 -9.17 6.03
N ARG A 103 10.06 -10.08 6.62
CA ARG A 103 10.02 -11.54 6.29
C ARG A 103 8.55 -11.99 6.28
N GLN A 104 8.15 -13.13 5.66
CA GLN A 104 6.83 -13.71 6.02
C GLN A 104 6.90 -14.01 7.51
N THR A 105 6.28 -13.14 8.27
CA THR A 105 6.42 -13.04 9.73
C THR A 105 5.12 -13.45 10.39
N VAL A 106 4.01 -13.32 9.66
CA VAL A 106 2.65 -13.43 10.15
C VAL A 106 1.76 -13.91 8.99
N ASP A 107 1.17 -15.10 9.12
CA ASP A 107 -0.07 -15.49 8.43
C ASP A 107 -1.16 -15.33 9.48
N TYR A 108 -1.87 -14.21 9.44
CA TYR A 108 -2.83 -13.81 10.46
C TYR A 108 -4.16 -13.56 9.78
N THR A 109 -5.15 -14.35 10.20
CA THR A 109 -6.55 -14.05 10.00
C THR A 109 -7.00 -13.29 11.23
N GLU A 110 -7.57 -12.11 11.05
CA GLU A 110 -8.20 -11.35 12.13
C GLU A 110 -9.51 -12.03 12.52
N PRO A 111 -9.62 -12.68 13.70
CA PRO A 111 -10.85 -13.35 14.10
C PRO A 111 -11.94 -12.39 14.59
N ASP A 112 -11.60 -11.14 14.92
CA ASP A 112 -12.56 -10.14 15.38
C ASP A 112 -13.20 -9.41 14.19
N GLU A 113 -14.45 -9.75 13.90
CA GLU A 113 -15.24 -9.12 12.83
C GLU A 113 -15.49 -7.62 13.07
N ALA A 114 -15.29 -7.11 14.30
CA ALA A 114 -15.41 -5.68 14.61
C ALA A 114 -14.19 -4.86 14.14
N ILE A 115 -13.08 -5.53 13.81
CA ILE A 115 -11.89 -4.89 13.25
C ILE A 115 -12.07 -4.72 11.73
N GLU A 116 -11.67 -3.56 11.24
CA GLU A 116 -11.85 -3.16 9.84
C GLU A 116 -11.09 -4.08 8.89
N GLN A 117 -11.84 -4.83 8.08
CA GLN A 117 -11.29 -5.79 7.12
C GLN A 117 -10.85 -5.14 5.81
N ARG A 118 -11.11 -3.84 5.65
CA ARG A 118 -10.72 -3.04 4.48
C ARG A 118 -10.05 -1.74 4.90
N GLY A 119 -9.16 -1.25 4.05
CA GLY A 119 -8.61 0.09 4.21
C GLY A 119 -7.60 0.45 3.13
N LEU A 120 -7.00 1.62 3.28
CA LEU A 120 -6.04 2.18 2.34
C LEU A 120 -4.68 1.46 2.46
N ILE A 121 -3.91 1.52 1.37
CA ILE A 121 -2.49 1.18 1.37
C ILE A 121 -1.70 2.48 1.48
N GLY A 122 -0.74 2.56 2.40
CA GLY A 122 0.05 3.77 2.67
C GLY A 122 1.55 3.53 2.51
N LEU A 123 2.20 4.27 1.61
CA LEU A 123 3.67 4.33 1.51
C LEU A 123 4.20 5.35 2.52
N GLN A 124 5.22 4.99 3.30
CA GLN A 124 5.71 5.80 4.41
C GLN A 124 7.17 6.19 4.26
N ILE A 125 7.47 7.47 4.53
CA ILE A 125 8.81 7.90 4.94
C ILE A 125 8.74 8.38 6.40
N HIS A 126 9.63 7.86 7.25
CA HIS A 126 9.67 8.24 8.66
C HIS A 126 10.39 9.58 8.85
N GLY A 127 9.92 10.38 9.81
CA GLY A 127 10.58 11.61 10.21
C GLY A 127 11.99 11.34 10.76
N GLY A 128 12.96 12.19 10.43
CA GLY A 128 14.33 11.99 10.88
C GLY A 128 15.39 12.66 10.02
N GLN A 129 16.58 12.08 10.06
CA GLN A 129 17.73 12.54 9.27
C GLN A 129 17.45 12.39 7.77
N PRO A 130 18.21 13.10 6.92
CA PRO A 130 18.06 12.99 5.47
C PRO A 130 18.09 11.54 5.01
N SER A 131 17.01 11.15 4.35
CA SER A 131 16.72 9.78 3.94
C SER A 131 15.67 9.78 2.82
N GLU A 132 15.68 8.70 2.05
CA GLU A 132 14.71 8.49 0.99
C GLU A 132 14.12 7.09 1.05
N ALA A 133 12.83 6.99 0.73
CA ALA A 133 12.11 5.75 0.51
C ALA A 133 11.59 5.70 -0.92
N TRP A 134 12.07 4.72 -1.69
CA TRP A 134 11.72 4.52 -3.10
C TRP A 134 10.80 3.33 -3.23
N TYR A 135 9.72 3.49 -3.99
CA TYR A 135 8.72 2.45 -4.26
C TYR A 135 8.44 2.37 -5.77
N LYS A 136 8.53 1.17 -6.35
CA LYS A 136 8.38 0.94 -7.79
C LYS A 136 7.71 -0.40 -8.09
N ASP A 137 7.12 -0.53 -9.27
CA ASP A 137 6.45 -1.76 -9.73
C ASP A 137 5.39 -2.23 -8.72
N ILE A 138 4.56 -1.29 -8.24
CA ILE A 138 3.54 -1.53 -7.22
C ILE A 138 2.31 -2.18 -7.89
N VAL A 139 2.11 -3.46 -7.64
CA VAL A 139 1.07 -4.29 -8.26
C VAL A 139 0.22 -4.93 -7.17
N ILE A 140 -1.10 -4.85 -7.31
CA ILE A 140 -2.07 -5.48 -6.42
C ILE A 140 -2.92 -6.51 -7.17
N GLU A 141 -3.24 -7.60 -6.51
CA GLU A 141 -4.23 -8.59 -6.93
C GLU A 141 -5.29 -8.68 -5.83
N GLU A 142 -6.52 -8.25 -6.09
CA GLU A 142 -7.62 -8.40 -5.12
C GLU A 142 -8.10 -9.85 -5.12
N LEU A 143 -8.16 -10.43 -3.92
CA LEU A 143 -8.58 -11.82 -3.72
C LEU A 143 -10.08 -11.84 -3.42
N ASP A 144 -10.74 -12.90 -3.89
CA ASP A 144 -12.14 -13.13 -3.52
C ASP A 144 -12.25 -13.27 -2.01
N SER A 145 -13.26 -12.61 -1.45
CA SER A 145 -13.59 -12.73 -0.03
C SER A 145 -13.93 -14.19 0.26
N LYS A 146 -13.28 -14.79 1.26
CA LYS A 146 -13.62 -16.14 1.72
C LYS A 146 -14.97 -16.19 2.42
#